data_AF-A0AA40SKJ5-F1
#
_entry.id   AF-A0AA40SKJ5-F1
#
_cell.length_a   1.000
_cell.length_b   1.000
_cell.length_c   1.000
_cell.angle_alpha   90.00
_cell.angle_beta   90.00
_cell.angle_gamma   90.00
#
_symmetry.space_group_name_H-M   'P 1'
#
loop_
_entity.id
_entity.type
_entity.pdbx_description
1 polymer ?
#
loop_
_entity_poly.entity_id
_entity_poly.type
_entity_poly.pdbx_seq_one_letter_code
_entity_poly.pdbx_strand_id
1 'polypeptide(L)'
;MGWKDAFGDAMKELEAIRQQLARLDRLDDPTVGLTALHGDVTQSRLKILEQLQAGVTGLREENREVRRRQDRMISDLNETRGELRQLLDLVDVLRPFAPPEGAGDTSGEGTQTHPEGTAQPPEPEASYGSSADAEGHPSVSTDTDSQGGTMENTGHRPQPESGADQDLALKSAIEAAYQGTGTSAGQPSAATPQAAGAEDPRVAHGVLLLKAAGVASAELIAHRDTWEWLAALAVDHSHFRTPPSVEDIKEGRVQTVLSGRSLIALLIELWNTRSTATPLQGDWALAMTTYNRIAAELTGVTGQGETIRIVLDDGLPHEAGD
;
A
#
# COMPACT_ATOMS: atom_id res chain seq x y z
N MET A 1 -28.87 58.54 44.35
CA MET A 1 -28.06 58.93 43.17
C MET A 1 -28.11 57.92 42.02
N GLY A 2 -28.38 56.63 42.21
CA GLY A 2 -28.05 55.59 41.20
C GLY A 2 -28.94 55.39 39.97
N TRP A 3 -30.14 56.00 39.87
CA TRP A 3 -31.02 55.72 38.71
C TRP A 3 -30.66 56.50 37.44
N LYS A 4 -30.06 57.70 37.60
CA LYS A 4 -29.58 58.49 36.45
C LYS A 4 -28.33 57.88 35.81
N ASP A 5 -27.45 57.31 36.62
CA ASP A 5 -26.24 56.67 36.13
C ASP A 5 -26.57 55.37 35.39
N ALA A 6 -27.47 54.54 35.95
CA ALA A 6 -27.97 53.33 35.29
C ALA A 6 -28.69 53.61 33.96
N PHE A 7 -29.44 54.72 33.88
CA PHE A 7 -30.09 55.14 32.64
C PHE A 7 -29.06 55.64 31.60
N GLY A 8 -28.02 56.32 32.04
CA GLY A 8 -26.90 56.76 31.19
C GLY A 8 -26.14 55.59 30.59
N ASP A 9 -25.89 54.55 31.38
CA ASP A 9 -25.20 53.34 30.92
C ASP A 9 -26.08 52.52 29.96
N ALA A 10 -27.38 52.39 30.24
CA ALA A 10 -28.34 51.75 29.33
C ALA A 10 -28.43 52.48 27.97
N MET A 11 -28.38 53.81 27.96
CA MET A 11 -28.37 54.59 26.72
C MET A 11 -27.07 54.39 25.92
N LYS A 12 -25.92 54.25 26.60
CA LYS A 12 -24.65 53.94 25.93
C LYS A 12 -24.64 52.53 25.34
N GLU A 13 -25.18 51.55 26.05
CA GLU A 13 -25.34 50.19 25.52
C GLU A 13 -26.27 50.17 24.31
N LEU A 14 -27.37 50.93 24.34
CA LEU A 14 -28.30 51.01 23.22
C LEU A 14 -27.68 51.71 21.99
N GLU A 15 -26.85 52.73 22.21
CA GLU A 15 -26.04 53.35 21.16
C GLU A 15 -25.03 52.37 20.56
N ALA A 16 -24.36 51.56 21.40
CA ALA A 16 -23.41 50.54 20.96
C ALA A 16 -24.09 49.43 20.16
N ILE A 17 -25.26 48.97 20.62
CA ILE A 17 -26.08 47.98 19.92
C ILE A 17 -26.57 48.54 18.57
N ARG A 18 -26.99 49.81 18.51
CA ARG A 18 -27.34 50.48 17.24
C ARG A 18 -26.17 50.55 16.27
N GLN A 19 -24.96 50.83 16.76
CA GLN A 19 -23.76 50.85 15.92
C GLN A 19 -23.38 49.46 15.42
N GLN A 20 -23.58 48.41 16.22
CA GLN A 20 -23.40 47.01 15.80
C GLN A 20 -24.43 46.59 14.76
N LEU A 21 -25.71 46.94 14.95
CA LEU A 21 -26.78 46.70 13.98
C LEU A 21 -26.53 47.44 12.66
N ALA A 22 -26.09 48.70 12.69
CA ALA A 22 -25.74 49.44 11.47
C ALA A 22 -24.53 48.84 10.71
N ARG A 23 -23.64 48.10 11.39
CA ARG A 23 -22.58 47.32 10.73
C ARG A 23 -23.12 46.05 10.09
N LEU A 24 -24.07 45.38 10.74
CA LEU A 24 -24.74 44.19 10.21
C LEU A 24 -25.63 44.53 9.00
N ASP A 25 -26.36 45.65 9.07
CA ASP A 25 -27.21 46.16 7.98
C ASP A 25 -26.39 46.51 6.71
N ARG A 26 -25.08 46.77 6.89
CA ARG A 26 -24.13 46.97 5.78
C ARG A 26 -23.58 45.66 5.20
N LEU A 27 -23.69 44.55 5.95
CA LEU A 27 -23.41 43.18 5.49
C LEU A 27 -24.65 42.49 4.91
N ASP A 28 -25.85 43.00 5.17
CA ASP A 28 -27.12 42.49 4.64
C ASP A 28 -27.32 42.81 3.14
N ASP A 29 -26.42 43.57 2.51
CA ASP A 29 -26.31 43.63 1.05
C ASP A 29 -25.63 42.34 0.56
N PRO A 30 -26.37 41.40 -0.06
CA PRO A 30 -25.86 40.08 -0.42
C PRO A 30 -24.67 40.16 -1.37
N THR A 31 -24.52 41.24 -2.13
CA THR A 31 -23.38 41.43 -3.03
C THR A 31 -22.09 41.81 -2.31
N VAL A 32 -22.19 42.57 -1.21
CA VAL A 32 -21.04 42.98 -0.39
C VAL A 32 -20.62 41.85 0.55
N GLY A 33 -21.57 41.12 1.14
CA GLY A 33 -21.29 39.95 1.97
C GLY A 33 -20.62 38.81 1.19
N LEU A 34 -21.12 38.51 -0.03
CA LEU A 34 -20.56 37.45 -0.87
C LEU A 34 -19.14 37.78 -1.36
N THR A 35 -18.88 39.04 -1.72
CA THR A 35 -17.55 39.48 -2.18
C THR A 35 -16.53 39.49 -1.04
N ALA A 36 -16.92 39.91 0.16
CA ALA A 36 -16.07 39.83 1.35
C ALA A 36 -15.74 38.37 1.71
N LEU A 37 -16.75 37.49 1.73
CA LEU A 37 -16.55 36.06 1.98
C LEU A 37 -15.65 35.42 0.92
N HIS A 38 -15.83 35.76 -0.35
CA HIS A 38 -14.96 35.26 -1.43
C HIS A 38 -13.52 35.75 -1.26
N GLY A 39 -13.31 37.00 -0.83
CA GLY A 39 -12.00 37.53 -0.46
C GLY A 39 -11.34 36.72 0.66
N ASP A 40 -12.07 36.44 1.74
CA ASP A 40 -11.56 35.66 2.87
C ASP A 40 -11.26 34.20 2.49
N VAL A 41 -12.10 33.59 1.65
CA VAL A 41 -11.89 32.21 1.15
C VAL A 41 -10.67 32.16 0.23
N THR A 42 -10.48 33.14 -0.66
CA THR A 42 -9.29 33.17 -1.53
C THR A 42 -8.01 33.42 -0.74
N GLN A 43 -8.05 34.31 0.25
CA GLN A 43 -6.91 34.60 1.13
C GLN A 43 -6.54 33.38 2.01
N SER A 44 -7.53 32.70 2.60
CA SER A 44 -7.30 31.49 3.38
C SER A 44 -6.73 30.37 2.52
N ARG A 45 -7.26 30.18 1.30
CA ARG A 45 -6.72 29.22 0.31
C ARG A 45 -5.26 29.50 -0.03
N LEU A 46 -4.90 30.77 -0.30
CA LEU A 46 -3.52 31.16 -0.60
C LEU A 46 -2.59 30.85 0.58
N LYS A 47 -3.02 31.17 1.81
CA LYS A 47 -2.23 30.89 3.02
C LYS A 47 -2.02 29.39 3.25
N ILE A 48 -3.06 28.58 3.02
CA ILE A 48 -2.96 27.11 3.10
C ILE A 48 -1.98 26.59 2.05
N LEU A 49 -2.06 27.07 0.80
CA LEU A 49 -1.14 26.66 -0.26
C LEU A 49 0.31 27.03 0.07
N GLU A 50 0.55 28.22 0.64
CA GLU A 50 1.88 28.63 1.07
C GLU A 50 2.43 27.72 2.18
N GLN A 51 1.61 27.40 3.19
CA GLN A 51 1.99 26.49 4.27
C GLN A 51 2.25 25.07 3.76
N LEU A 52 1.40 24.56 2.87
CA LEU A 52 1.59 23.26 2.24
C LEU A 52 2.86 23.22 1.40
N GLN A 53 3.12 24.26 0.60
CA GLN A 53 4.33 24.35 -0.21
C GLN A 53 5.58 24.38 0.68
N ALA A 54 5.59 25.18 1.74
CA ALA A 54 6.67 25.23 2.72
C ALA A 54 6.88 23.85 3.37
N GLY A 55 5.80 23.21 3.84
CA GLY A 55 5.85 21.86 4.42
C GLY A 55 6.40 20.81 3.46
N VAL A 56 5.91 20.79 2.21
CA VAL A 56 6.38 19.86 1.16
C VAL A 56 7.86 20.09 0.84
N THR A 57 8.34 21.33 0.82
CA THR A 57 9.77 21.59 0.62
C THR A 57 10.61 21.12 1.80
N GLY A 58 10.12 21.28 3.04
CA GLY A 58 10.78 20.75 4.25
C GLY A 58 10.88 19.23 4.22
N LEU A 59 9.76 18.55 3.97
CA LEU A 59 9.70 17.08 3.83
C LEU A 59 10.62 16.55 2.73
N ARG A 60 10.74 17.26 1.61
CA ARG A 60 11.69 16.86 0.54
C ARG A 60 13.14 16.96 0.99
N GLU A 61 13.50 17.97 1.77
CA GLU A 61 14.87 18.08 2.29
C GLU A 61 15.15 17.04 3.37
N GLU A 62 14.20 16.77 4.26
CA GLU A 62 14.30 15.67 5.23
C GLU A 62 14.45 14.32 4.53
N ASN A 63 13.68 14.06 3.47
CA ASN A 63 13.79 12.81 2.70
C ASN A 63 15.17 12.68 2.04
N ARG A 64 15.71 13.78 1.49
CA ARG A 64 17.09 13.79 0.97
C ARG A 64 18.11 13.49 2.06
N GLU A 65 17.94 14.07 3.24
CA GLU A 65 18.86 13.84 4.36
C GLU A 65 18.77 12.40 4.87
N VAL A 66 17.58 11.81 4.94
CA VAL A 66 17.40 10.39 5.28
C VAL A 66 18.11 9.50 4.27
N ARG A 67 17.97 9.76 2.96
CA ARG A 67 18.71 9.02 1.92
C ARG A 67 20.22 9.16 2.09
N ARG A 68 20.72 10.38 2.32
CA ARG A 68 22.15 10.62 2.60
C ARG A 68 22.63 9.87 3.86
N ARG A 69 21.78 9.68 4.87
CA ARG A 69 22.11 8.87 6.07
C ARG A 69 22.12 7.39 5.76
N GLN A 70 21.15 6.91 4.99
CA GLN A 70 21.09 5.52 4.56
C GLN A 70 22.29 5.14 3.70
N ASP A 71 22.67 5.98 2.75
CA ASP A 71 23.86 5.74 1.89
C ASP A 71 25.14 5.68 2.72
N ARG A 72 25.28 6.53 3.73
CA ARG A 72 26.39 6.46 4.69
C ARG A 72 26.39 5.15 5.46
N MET A 73 25.26 4.76 6.05
CA MET A 73 25.16 3.49 6.79
C MET A 73 25.45 2.27 5.90
N ILE A 74 25.02 2.28 4.63
CA ILE A 74 25.32 1.21 3.67
C ILE A 74 26.81 1.18 3.37
N SER A 75 27.46 2.33 3.22
CA SER A 75 28.90 2.42 3.04
C SER A 75 29.64 1.82 4.25
N ASP A 76 29.29 2.24 5.46
CA ASP A 76 29.88 1.75 6.71
C ASP A 76 29.67 0.23 6.89
N LEU A 77 28.50 -0.28 6.52
CA LEU A 77 28.21 -1.72 6.56
C LEU A 77 29.06 -2.50 5.53
N ASN A 78 29.26 -1.94 4.34
CA ASN A 78 30.11 -2.57 3.33
C ASN A 78 31.59 -2.54 3.73
N GLU A 79 32.04 -1.46 4.37
CA GLU A 79 33.39 -1.34 4.94
C GLU A 79 33.62 -2.40 6.01
N THR A 80 32.74 -2.48 7.02
CA THR A 80 32.82 -3.49 8.09
C THR A 80 32.72 -4.92 7.55
N ARG A 81 31.89 -5.18 6.54
CA ARG A 81 31.85 -6.48 5.85
C ARG A 81 33.14 -6.78 5.10
N GLY A 82 33.78 -5.76 4.52
CA GLY A 82 35.10 -5.85 3.90
C GLY A 82 36.18 -6.21 4.92
N GLU A 83 36.21 -5.55 6.06
CA GLU A 83 37.11 -5.84 7.17
C GLU A 83 36.91 -7.26 7.72
N LEU A 84 35.66 -7.69 7.90
CA LEU A 84 35.34 -9.06 8.35
C LEU A 84 35.85 -10.12 7.37
N ARG A 85 35.73 -9.88 6.06
CA ARG A 85 36.29 -10.78 5.05
C ARG A 85 37.83 -10.82 5.11
N GLN A 86 38.47 -9.67 5.28
CA GLN A 86 39.94 -9.61 5.43
C GLN A 86 40.40 -10.35 6.70
N LEU A 87 39.65 -10.24 7.81
CA LEU A 87 39.92 -10.99 9.03
C LEU A 87 39.72 -12.50 8.81
N LEU A 88 38.66 -12.91 8.11
CA LEU A 88 38.44 -14.32 7.77
C LEU A 88 39.55 -14.88 6.88
N ASP A 89 39.99 -14.14 5.86
CA ASP A 89 41.11 -14.53 5.01
C ASP A 89 42.41 -14.65 5.82
N LEU A 90 42.64 -13.73 6.77
CA LEU A 90 43.80 -13.81 7.66
C LEU A 90 43.74 -15.03 8.59
N VAL A 91 42.56 -15.36 9.13
CA VAL A 91 42.34 -16.57 9.92
C VAL A 91 42.58 -17.83 9.09
N ASP A 92 42.13 -17.85 7.83
CA ASP A 92 42.36 -18.97 6.91
C ASP A 92 43.84 -19.15 6.55
N VAL A 93 44.60 -18.06 6.44
CA VAL A 93 46.07 -18.11 6.25
C VAL A 93 46.81 -18.57 7.50
N LEU A 94 46.29 -18.25 8.69
CA LEU A 94 46.88 -18.65 9.97
C LEU A 94 46.46 -20.07 10.42
N ARG A 95 45.35 -20.60 9.90
CA ARG A 95 44.82 -21.94 10.19
C ARG A 95 45.83 -23.08 10.01
N PRO A 96 46.72 -23.10 9.00
CA PRO A 96 47.76 -24.13 8.86
C PRO A 96 48.87 -24.07 9.92
N PHE A 97 48.97 -22.98 10.67
CA PHE A 97 49.96 -22.79 11.74
C PHE A 97 49.38 -23.07 13.14
N ALA A 98 48.08 -23.36 13.23
CA ALA A 98 47.47 -23.85 14.46
C ALA A 98 47.92 -25.31 14.70
N PRO A 99 48.39 -25.66 15.92
CA PRO A 99 48.83 -27.03 16.20
C PRO A 99 47.66 -28.01 16.03
N PRO A 100 47.91 -29.23 15.51
CA PRO A 100 46.88 -30.25 15.43
C PRO A 100 46.48 -30.63 16.86
N GLU A 101 45.21 -30.43 17.20
CA GLU A 101 44.64 -30.90 18.45
C GLU A 101 44.58 -32.44 18.37
N GLY A 102 45.66 -33.06 18.83
CA GLY A 102 45.87 -34.49 18.83
C GLY A 102 45.04 -35.16 19.92
N ALA A 103 44.38 -36.25 19.51
CA ALA A 103 43.78 -37.23 20.38
C ALA A 103 44.72 -37.66 21.53
N GLY A 104 44.15 -37.76 22.73
CA GLY A 104 44.79 -38.31 23.92
C GLY A 104 43.74 -38.62 24.99
N ASP A 105 43.23 -39.85 24.96
CA ASP A 105 42.57 -40.50 26.10
C ASP A 105 43.45 -40.45 27.36
N THR A 106 42.87 -40.30 28.55
CA THR A 106 42.84 -41.33 29.61
C THR A 106 42.40 -40.78 30.97
N SER A 107 41.57 -41.58 31.65
CA SER A 107 41.12 -41.49 33.04
C SER A 107 42.21 -41.17 34.07
N GLY A 108 41.83 -40.45 35.13
CA GLY A 108 42.64 -40.26 36.33
C GLY A 108 41.83 -39.70 37.51
N GLU A 109 41.23 -40.61 38.26
CA GLU A 109 40.55 -40.47 39.55
C GLU A 109 41.49 -39.94 40.66
N GLY A 110 41.01 -39.10 41.59
CA GLY A 110 41.83 -38.66 42.74
C GLY A 110 41.32 -37.48 43.59
N THR A 111 40.19 -37.65 44.28
CA THR A 111 39.90 -37.35 45.70
C THR A 111 40.66 -36.23 46.49
N GLN A 112 39.84 -35.37 47.14
CA GLN A 112 40.03 -34.58 48.40
C GLN A 112 40.92 -33.32 48.35
N THR A 113 40.57 -32.16 48.92
CA THR A 113 39.98 -31.85 50.24
C THR A 113 39.32 -30.45 50.28
N HIS A 114 38.16 -30.34 50.95
CA HIS A 114 37.62 -29.10 51.57
C HIS A 114 38.39 -28.78 52.87
N PRO A 115 38.43 -27.53 53.39
CA PRO A 115 37.32 -26.96 54.18
C PRO A 115 37.07 -25.46 53.91
N GLU A 116 35.83 -25.01 53.73
CA GLU A 116 34.91 -24.49 54.77
C GLU A 116 35.46 -23.28 55.54
N GLY A 117 34.96 -22.08 55.18
CA GLY A 117 35.31 -20.79 55.75
C GLY A 117 34.14 -19.80 55.60
N THR A 118 33.33 -19.77 56.65
CA THR A 118 32.22 -18.90 57.02
C THR A 118 32.28 -17.45 56.51
N ALA A 119 31.23 -16.98 55.81
CA ALA A 119 30.67 -15.62 55.96
C ALA A 119 29.38 -15.44 55.15
N GLN A 120 28.29 -15.27 55.88
CA GLN A 120 26.94 -14.91 55.44
C GLN A 120 26.87 -13.44 55.00
N PRO A 121 26.24 -13.08 53.86
CA PRO A 121 25.78 -11.72 53.60
C PRO A 121 24.32 -11.53 54.06
N PRO A 122 23.90 -10.31 54.46
CA PRO A 122 22.52 -10.06 54.86
C PRO A 122 21.64 -9.83 53.62
N GLU A 123 20.49 -10.47 53.57
CA GLU A 123 19.33 -9.91 52.87
C GLU A 123 18.75 -8.74 53.70
N PRO A 124 18.02 -7.83 53.05
CA PRO A 124 16.60 -7.91 53.32
C PRO A 124 15.74 -7.98 52.06
N GLU A 125 14.87 -8.99 52.14
CA GLU A 125 13.54 -9.14 51.58
C GLU A 125 12.79 -7.87 51.18
N ALA A 126 12.02 -8.06 50.10
CA ALA A 126 10.59 -7.78 49.93
C ALA A 126 10.39 -7.15 48.54
N SER A 127 9.54 -7.65 47.65
CA SER A 127 8.35 -8.47 47.84
C SER A 127 7.90 -8.99 46.47
N TYR A 128 7.62 -10.30 46.42
CA TYR A 128 6.51 -11.00 45.74
C TYR A 128 5.92 -10.42 44.43
N GLY A 129 5.79 -11.18 43.34
CA GLY A 129 6.03 -12.61 43.23
C GLY A 129 5.77 -13.23 41.85
N SER A 130 6.27 -14.47 41.75
CA SER A 130 5.75 -15.67 41.06
C SER A 130 5.20 -15.52 39.63
N SER A 131 5.92 -15.90 38.56
CA SER A 131 6.39 -17.25 38.13
C SER A 131 5.39 -18.01 37.24
N ALA A 132 5.99 -18.73 36.28
CA ALA A 132 5.46 -19.81 35.42
C ALA A 132 4.81 -19.31 34.10
N ASP A 133 5.14 -19.79 32.89
CA ASP A 133 5.68 -21.09 32.48
C ASP A 133 6.29 -21.06 31.07
N ALA A 134 7.23 -21.99 30.89
CA ALA A 134 7.49 -22.89 29.74
C ALA A 134 7.56 -22.39 28.28
N GLU A 135 8.71 -22.76 27.67
CA GLU A 135 8.86 -23.56 26.42
C GLU A 135 8.20 -23.05 25.12
N GLY A 136 8.84 -23.02 23.95
CA GLY A 136 10.12 -23.61 23.58
C GLY A 136 10.57 -23.14 22.19
N HIS A 137 11.90 -23.13 22.02
CA HIS A 137 12.56 -23.05 20.73
C HIS A 137 12.69 -24.46 20.14
N PRO A 138 12.45 -24.66 18.83
CA PRO A 138 12.61 -25.96 18.20
C PRO A 138 14.09 -26.29 18.00
N SER A 139 14.50 -27.43 18.55
CA SER A 139 15.77 -28.09 18.33
C SER A 139 15.92 -28.58 16.89
N VAL A 140 17.02 -28.22 16.24
CA VAL A 140 17.56 -28.90 15.06
C VAL A 140 18.64 -29.87 15.53
N SER A 141 18.41 -31.15 15.25
CA SER A 141 19.32 -32.30 15.34
C SER A 141 18.79 -33.30 14.29
N THR A 142 19.56 -34.00 13.46
CA THR A 142 20.94 -34.47 13.58
C THR A 142 21.44 -34.99 12.22
N ASP A 143 22.76 -34.86 12.02
CA ASP A 143 23.70 -35.76 11.35
C ASP A 143 23.47 -36.27 9.92
N THR A 144 24.45 -35.96 9.07
CA THR A 144 24.85 -36.82 7.95
C THR A 144 26.37 -36.84 7.91
N ASP A 145 26.96 -37.96 8.34
CA ASP A 145 28.31 -38.38 7.97
C ASP A 145 28.24 -39.79 7.37
N SER A 146 28.48 -39.89 6.06
CA SER A 146 28.96 -41.10 5.41
C SER A 146 29.67 -40.71 4.12
N GLN A 147 31.00 -40.78 4.17
CA GLN A 147 31.88 -40.71 3.02
C GLN A 147 31.89 -42.05 2.25
N GLY A 148 32.02 -41.98 0.93
CA GLY A 148 32.38 -43.13 0.09
C GLY A 148 32.05 -42.87 -1.38
N GLY A 149 33.07 -42.52 -2.17
CA GLY A 149 32.92 -41.94 -3.50
C GLY A 149 32.44 -42.88 -4.62
N THR A 150 32.01 -42.26 -5.71
CA THR A 150 32.17 -42.71 -7.11
C THR A 150 31.74 -41.58 -8.03
N MET A 151 32.63 -41.13 -8.93
CA MET A 151 32.26 -40.26 -10.05
C MET A 151 31.45 -41.07 -11.04
N GLU A 152 30.17 -40.78 -11.24
CA GLU A 152 29.50 -40.98 -12.55
C GLU A 152 28.47 -39.88 -12.81
N ASN A 153 28.72 -39.17 -13.90
CA ASN A 153 27.86 -38.20 -14.56
C ASN A 153 26.57 -38.88 -15.03
N THR A 154 25.40 -38.45 -14.54
CA THR A 154 24.14 -38.44 -15.31
C THR A 154 23.05 -37.71 -14.54
N GLY A 155 22.32 -36.85 -15.26
CA GLY A 155 21.06 -36.29 -14.78
C GLY A 155 21.15 -34.82 -14.38
N HIS A 156 21.27 -33.94 -15.38
CA HIS A 156 20.64 -32.63 -15.30
C HIS A 156 19.22 -32.81 -14.74
N ARG A 157 18.94 -32.20 -13.59
CA ARG A 157 17.58 -31.83 -13.22
C ARG A 157 17.42 -30.34 -13.55
N PRO A 158 16.99 -29.97 -14.77
CA PRO A 158 16.43 -28.65 -14.97
C PRO A 158 15.00 -28.72 -14.42
N GLN A 159 14.73 -28.01 -13.35
CA GLN A 159 13.35 -27.63 -13.03
C GLN A 159 13.38 -26.13 -12.81
N PRO A 160 13.03 -25.37 -13.86
CA PRO A 160 11.81 -24.59 -13.81
C PRO A 160 11.10 -24.51 -15.18
N GLU A 161 10.69 -25.64 -15.77
CA GLU A 161 9.91 -25.60 -17.03
C GLU A 161 8.38 -25.56 -16.79
N SER A 162 7.92 -26.00 -15.60
CA SER A 162 6.48 -26.09 -15.31
C SER A 162 5.76 -24.75 -15.19
N GLY A 163 6.45 -23.66 -14.80
CA GLY A 163 5.85 -22.33 -14.67
C GLY A 163 5.70 -21.62 -16.02
N ALA A 164 6.71 -21.72 -16.89
CA ALA A 164 6.68 -21.11 -18.21
C ALA A 164 5.56 -21.69 -19.09
N ASP A 165 5.35 -23.01 -19.02
CA ASP A 165 4.27 -23.68 -19.75
C ASP A 165 2.88 -23.26 -19.24
N GLN A 166 2.73 -23.03 -17.92
CA GLN A 166 1.48 -22.54 -17.33
C GLN A 166 1.18 -21.09 -17.73
N ASP A 167 2.20 -20.21 -17.73
CA ASP A 167 2.06 -18.81 -18.13
C ASP A 167 1.71 -18.69 -19.63
N LEU A 168 2.34 -19.52 -20.47
CA LEU A 168 2.02 -19.60 -21.90
C LEU A 168 0.58 -20.12 -22.14
N ALA A 169 0.15 -21.14 -21.38
CA ALA A 169 -1.21 -21.65 -21.46
C ALA A 169 -2.24 -20.59 -21.03
N LEU A 170 -1.96 -19.87 -19.93
CA LEU A 170 -2.82 -18.79 -19.44
C LEU A 170 -2.92 -17.66 -20.47
N LYS A 171 -1.78 -17.24 -21.05
CA LYS A 171 -1.75 -16.23 -22.11
C LYS A 171 -2.58 -16.66 -23.33
N SER A 172 -2.42 -17.90 -23.77
CA SER A 172 -3.20 -18.44 -24.90
C SER A 172 -4.70 -18.49 -24.59
N ALA A 173 -5.09 -18.84 -23.36
CA ALA A 173 -6.48 -18.86 -22.94
C ALA A 173 -7.09 -17.45 -22.91
N ILE A 174 -6.33 -16.46 -22.41
CA ILE A 174 -6.73 -15.04 -22.42
C ILE A 174 -6.92 -14.53 -23.84
N GLU A 175 -5.98 -14.81 -24.75
CA GLU A 175 -6.07 -14.39 -26.15
C GLU A 175 -7.28 -15.02 -26.87
N ALA A 176 -7.53 -16.32 -26.64
CA ALA A 176 -8.68 -17.02 -27.23
C ALA A 176 -10.02 -16.46 -26.72
N ALA A 177 -10.11 -16.17 -25.41
CA ALA A 177 -11.29 -15.56 -24.79
C ALA A 177 -11.51 -14.12 -25.30
N TYR A 178 -10.44 -13.33 -25.46
CA TYR A 178 -10.52 -11.97 -26.01
C TYR A 178 -11.01 -11.94 -27.46
N GLN A 179 -10.57 -12.90 -28.29
CA GLN A 179 -11.01 -13.03 -29.68
C GLN A 179 -12.45 -13.59 -29.83
N GLY A 180 -13.12 -13.95 -28.73
CA GLY A 180 -14.47 -14.54 -28.77
C GLY A 180 -14.51 -15.95 -29.35
N THR A 181 -13.37 -16.65 -29.41
CA THR A 181 -13.27 -18.00 -29.98
C THR A 181 -13.57 -19.13 -28.98
N GLY A 182 -13.85 -18.78 -27.71
CA GLY A 182 -14.42 -19.69 -26.73
C GLY A 182 -15.94 -19.76 -26.86
N THR A 183 -16.46 -20.86 -27.40
CA THR A 183 -17.89 -21.23 -27.54
C THR A 183 -18.51 -20.97 -28.92
N SER A 184 -18.04 -21.69 -29.93
CA SER A 184 -18.94 -22.14 -31.01
C SER A 184 -18.46 -23.46 -31.63
N ALA A 185 -18.69 -24.56 -30.91
CA ALA A 185 -18.95 -25.84 -31.55
C ALA A 185 -20.44 -26.13 -31.34
N GLY A 186 -21.23 -25.85 -32.38
CA GLY A 186 -22.67 -26.04 -32.35
C GLY A 186 -23.07 -27.50 -32.17
N GLN A 187 -23.82 -27.75 -31.11
CA GLN A 187 -24.85 -28.79 -31.08
C GLN A 187 -26.01 -28.28 -30.20
N PRO A 188 -27.22 -28.10 -30.74
CA PRO A 188 -28.39 -27.80 -29.92
C PRO A 188 -28.89 -29.12 -29.31
N SER A 189 -28.70 -29.30 -28.01
CA SER A 189 -29.44 -30.32 -27.25
C SER A 189 -29.88 -29.76 -25.90
N ALA A 190 -31.12 -30.07 -25.57
CA ALA A 190 -31.97 -29.33 -24.65
C ALA A 190 -31.62 -29.49 -23.16
N ALA A 191 -31.97 -28.42 -22.42
CA ALA A 191 -32.45 -28.39 -21.04
C ALA A 191 -31.55 -28.91 -19.89
N THR A 192 -30.79 -27.99 -19.28
CA THR A 192 -30.76 -27.73 -17.81
C THR A 192 -30.13 -26.35 -17.57
N PRO A 193 -30.61 -25.51 -16.63
CA PRO A 193 -29.89 -24.30 -16.22
C PRO A 193 -28.73 -24.71 -15.30
N GLN A 194 -27.68 -25.24 -15.91
CA GLN A 194 -26.44 -25.56 -15.23
C GLN A 194 -25.59 -24.29 -15.23
N ALA A 195 -25.24 -23.84 -14.03
CA ALA A 195 -24.43 -22.66 -13.75
C ALA A 195 -23.40 -22.42 -14.87
N ALA A 196 -23.47 -21.23 -15.50
CA ALA A 196 -22.45 -20.75 -16.42
C ALA A 196 -21.08 -21.07 -15.80
N GLY A 197 -20.30 -21.90 -16.49
CA GLY A 197 -19.00 -22.36 -16.01
C GLY A 197 -18.21 -21.14 -15.57
N ALA A 198 -17.79 -21.13 -14.30
CA ALA A 198 -17.00 -20.03 -13.76
C ALA A 198 -15.72 -19.95 -14.60
N GLU A 199 -15.65 -18.99 -15.52
CA GLU A 199 -14.43 -18.65 -16.23
C GLU A 199 -13.33 -18.42 -15.18
N ASP A 200 -12.12 -18.94 -15.43
CA ASP A 200 -10.99 -18.72 -14.52
C ASP A 200 -10.85 -17.19 -14.32
N PRO A 201 -10.94 -16.70 -13.07
CA PRO A 201 -10.95 -15.27 -12.81
C PRO A 201 -9.66 -14.59 -13.34
N ARG A 202 -8.54 -15.34 -13.44
CA ARG A 202 -7.29 -14.85 -14.05
C ARG A 202 -7.41 -14.64 -15.55
N VAL A 203 -8.15 -15.51 -16.25
CA VAL A 203 -8.45 -15.35 -17.68
C VAL A 203 -9.35 -14.13 -17.89
N ALA A 204 -10.41 -14.00 -17.09
CA ALA A 204 -11.30 -12.84 -17.13
C ALA A 204 -10.55 -11.52 -16.86
N HIS A 205 -9.63 -11.51 -15.90
CA HIS A 205 -8.75 -10.37 -15.64
C HIS A 205 -7.86 -10.04 -16.83
N GLY A 206 -7.19 -11.04 -17.42
CA GLY A 206 -6.35 -10.85 -18.60
C GLY A 206 -7.13 -10.26 -19.77
N VAL A 207 -8.37 -10.71 -20.00
CA VAL A 207 -9.26 -10.13 -21.02
C VAL A 207 -9.57 -8.67 -20.74
N LEU A 208 -9.83 -8.30 -19.48
CA LEU A 208 -10.05 -6.90 -19.09
C LEU A 208 -8.82 -6.03 -19.34
N LEU A 209 -7.61 -6.54 -19.09
CA LEU A 209 -6.37 -5.82 -19.40
C LEU A 209 -6.21 -5.59 -20.91
N LEU A 210 -6.54 -6.58 -21.75
CA LEU A 210 -6.54 -6.42 -23.21
C LEU A 210 -7.59 -5.42 -23.69
N LYS A 211 -8.79 -5.42 -23.09
CA LYS A 211 -9.82 -4.41 -23.37
C LYS A 211 -9.34 -3.01 -22.98
N ALA A 212 -8.76 -2.84 -21.79
CA ALA A 212 -8.18 -1.59 -21.33
C ALA A 212 -7.03 -1.09 -22.22
N ALA A 213 -6.22 -2.00 -22.78
CA ALA A 213 -5.15 -1.64 -23.74
C ALA A 213 -5.69 -1.03 -25.04
N GLY A 214 -6.91 -1.39 -25.45
CA GLY A 214 -7.60 -0.81 -26.60
C GLY A 214 -8.24 0.57 -26.33
N VAL A 215 -8.24 1.04 -25.07
CA VAL A 215 -8.88 2.30 -24.68
C VAL A 215 -7.92 3.46 -24.89
N ALA A 216 -8.29 4.39 -25.77
CA ALA A 216 -7.56 5.65 -25.94
C ALA A 216 -7.68 6.54 -24.69
N SER A 217 -8.91 6.73 -24.22
CA SER A 217 -9.24 7.53 -23.03
C SER A 217 -10.50 7.00 -22.35
N ALA A 218 -10.47 6.92 -21.03
CA ALA A 218 -11.62 6.65 -20.18
C ALA A 218 -11.85 7.83 -19.23
N GLU A 219 -13.08 8.29 -19.15
CA GLU A 219 -13.53 9.27 -18.18
C GLU A 219 -13.86 8.55 -16.88
N LEU A 220 -13.26 8.98 -15.77
CA LEU A 220 -13.54 8.47 -14.43
C LEU A 220 -14.21 9.57 -13.61
N ILE A 221 -15.40 9.25 -13.10
CA ILE A 221 -16.13 10.09 -12.15
C ILE A 221 -16.19 9.35 -10.81
N ALA A 222 -15.69 9.99 -9.76
CA ALA A 222 -15.71 9.42 -8.41
C ALA A 222 -15.81 10.53 -7.37
N HIS A 223 -16.13 10.19 -6.12
CA HIS A 223 -15.90 11.11 -5.01
C HIS A 223 -14.41 11.44 -4.89
N ARG A 224 -14.08 12.64 -4.39
CA ARG A 224 -12.68 13.09 -4.28
C ARG A 224 -11.81 12.12 -3.48
N ASP A 225 -12.28 11.67 -2.32
CA ASP A 225 -11.53 10.72 -1.48
C ASP A 225 -11.30 9.38 -2.19
N THR A 226 -12.27 8.92 -2.99
CA THR A 226 -12.12 7.69 -3.78
C THR A 226 -11.05 7.85 -4.85
N TRP A 227 -11.03 9.00 -5.53
CA TRP A 227 -9.98 9.31 -6.49
C TRP A 227 -8.60 9.41 -5.82
N GLU A 228 -8.50 10.07 -4.67
CA GLU A 228 -7.24 10.19 -3.92
C GLU A 228 -6.72 8.81 -3.50
N TRP A 229 -7.59 7.92 -3.03
CA TRP A 229 -7.25 6.53 -2.74
C TRP A 229 -6.77 5.77 -3.99
N LEU A 230 -7.48 5.88 -5.13
CA LEU A 230 -7.08 5.22 -6.39
C LEU A 230 -5.73 5.74 -6.91
N ALA A 231 -5.52 7.06 -6.83
CA ALA A 231 -4.27 7.67 -7.26
C ALA A 231 -3.11 7.23 -6.36
N ALA A 232 -3.31 7.18 -5.04
CA ALA A 232 -2.33 6.69 -4.09
C ALA A 232 -2.03 5.20 -4.31
N LEU A 233 -3.05 4.40 -4.62
CA LEU A 233 -2.91 2.97 -4.89
C LEU A 233 -2.06 2.71 -6.14
N ALA A 234 -2.21 3.52 -7.20
CA ALA A 234 -1.55 3.28 -8.48
C ALA A 234 -0.26 4.08 -8.71
N VAL A 235 0.09 5.05 -7.85
CA VAL A 235 1.20 6.00 -8.10
C VAL A 235 2.55 5.32 -8.33
N ASP A 236 2.79 4.20 -7.65
CA ASP A 236 4.05 3.46 -7.73
C ASP A 236 4.09 2.46 -8.90
N HIS A 237 2.96 2.23 -9.58
CA HIS A 237 2.92 1.31 -10.72
C HIS A 237 3.54 1.95 -11.97
N SER A 238 4.48 1.24 -12.61
CA SER A 238 5.29 1.75 -13.74
C SER A 238 4.48 2.25 -14.94
N HIS A 239 3.28 1.70 -15.12
CA HIS A 239 2.35 2.07 -16.18
C HIS A 239 1.43 3.23 -15.83
N PHE A 240 1.26 3.57 -14.55
CA PHE A 240 0.39 4.65 -14.14
C PHE A 240 0.98 6.02 -14.50
N ARG A 241 0.12 6.91 -14.97
CA ARG A 241 0.42 8.32 -15.18
C ARG A 241 -0.70 9.15 -14.58
N THR A 242 -0.31 10.10 -13.74
CA THR A 242 -1.24 11.08 -13.17
C THR A 242 -1.94 11.82 -14.31
N PRO A 243 -3.28 11.86 -14.31
CA PRO A 243 -4.03 12.61 -15.30
C PRO A 243 -3.60 14.08 -15.37
N PRO A 244 -3.64 14.69 -16.56
CA PRO A 244 -3.28 16.09 -16.73
C PRO A 244 -4.31 17.04 -16.07
N SER A 245 -5.56 16.62 -15.93
CA SER A 245 -6.62 17.37 -15.25
C SER A 245 -7.43 16.45 -14.33
N VAL A 246 -7.73 16.99 -13.15
CA VAL A 246 -8.71 16.45 -12.20
C VAL A 246 -9.63 17.63 -11.91
N GLU A 247 -10.83 17.59 -12.47
CA GLU A 247 -11.81 18.66 -12.37
C GLU A 247 -12.76 18.36 -11.22
N ASP A 248 -12.85 19.28 -10.25
CA ASP A 248 -13.84 19.21 -9.19
C ASP A 248 -15.23 19.50 -9.80
N ILE A 249 -16.12 18.51 -9.77
CA ILE A 249 -17.55 18.67 -10.11
C ILE A 249 -18.32 19.01 -8.82
N LYS A 250 -19.61 19.33 -8.96
CA LYS A 250 -20.54 19.50 -7.84
C LYS A 250 -20.54 18.27 -6.92
N GLU A 251 -20.88 18.51 -5.65
CA GLU A 251 -21.13 17.48 -4.62
C GLU A 251 -19.89 16.66 -4.22
N GLY A 252 -18.70 17.27 -4.28
CA GLY A 252 -17.47 16.61 -3.83
C GLY A 252 -16.95 15.52 -4.78
N ARG A 253 -17.49 15.46 -5.99
CA ARG A 253 -17.00 14.58 -7.05
C ARG A 253 -15.86 15.21 -7.82
N VAL A 254 -15.05 14.34 -8.41
CA VAL A 254 -14.02 14.71 -9.38
C VAL A 254 -14.26 13.96 -10.68
N GLN A 255 -13.97 14.64 -11.79
CA GLN A 255 -13.88 14.07 -13.13
C GLN A 255 -12.41 14.06 -13.54
N THR A 256 -11.96 12.94 -14.08
CA THR A 256 -10.61 12.87 -14.65
C THR A 256 -10.57 11.94 -15.84
N VAL A 257 -9.59 12.14 -16.71
CA VAL A 257 -9.39 11.32 -17.91
C VAL A 257 -8.16 10.45 -17.73
N LEU A 258 -8.38 9.14 -17.80
CA LEU A 258 -7.35 8.12 -17.72
C LEU A 258 -7.03 7.57 -19.10
N SER A 259 -5.74 7.43 -19.41
CA SER A 259 -5.30 6.64 -20.57
C SER A 259 -5.53 5.15 -20.32
N GLY A 260 -5.69 4.35 -21.38
CA GLY A 260 -5.75 2.88 -21.26
C GLY A 260 -4.57 2.29 -20.49
N ARG A 261 -3.37 2.88 -20.64
CA ARG A 261 -2.17 2.49 -19.88
C ARG A 261 -2.31 2.74 -18.37
N SER A 262 -2.87 3.87 -17.97
CA SER A 262 -3.17 4.15 -16.55
C SER A 262 -4.30 3.26 -16.02
N LEU A 263 -5.28 2.93 -16.87
CA LEU A 263 -6.38 2.03 -16.52
C LEU A 263 -5.89 0.59 -16.29
N ILE A 264 -4.95 0.10 -17.11
CA ILE A 264 -4.25 -1.18 -16.87
C ILE A 264 -3.57 -1.18 -15.50
N ALA A 265 -2.85 -0.12 -15.17
CA ALA A 265 -2.17 0.00 -13.87
C ALA A 265 -3.17 -0.10 -12.70
N LEU A 266 -4.27 0.65 -12.77
CA LEU A 266 -5.32 0.60 -11.76
C LEU A 266 -5.95 -0.79 -11.65
N LEU A 267 -6.25 -1.45 -12.77
CA LEU A 267 -6.82 -2.80 -12.76
C LEU A 267 -5.89 -3.82 -12.10
N ILE A 268 -4.58 -3.74 -12.36
CA ILE A 268 -3.58 -4.62 -11.75
C ILE A 268 -3.50 -4.37 -10.24
N GLU A 269 -3.41 -3.12 -9.81
CA GLU A 269 -3.30 -2.82 -8.38
C GLU A 269 -4.58 -3.17 -7.63
N LEU A 270 -5.76 -2.86 -8.18
CA LEU A 270 -7.04 -3.27 -7.61
C LEU A 270 -7.17 -4.80 -7.53
N TRP A 271 -6.67 -5.53 -8.55
CA TRP A 271 -6.63 -6.97 -8.53
C TRP A 271 -5.70 -7.52 -7.44
N ASN A 272 -4.52 -6.92 -7.27
CA ASN A 272 -3.59 -7.32 -6.23
C ASN A 272 -4.17 -7.03 -4.84
N THR A 273 -4.71 -5.83 -4.62
CA THR A 273 -5.31 -5.43 -3.35
C THR A 273 -6.48 -6.32 -2.97
N ARG A 274 -7.41 -6.63 -3.89
CA ARG A 274 -8.53 -7.52 -3.57
C ARG A 274 -8.08 -8.97 -3.29
N SER A 275 -6.92 -9.38 -3.80
CA SER A 275 -6.35 -10.71 -3.58
C SER A 275 -5.50 -10.82 -2.31
N THR A 276 -4.87 -9.72 -1.87
CA THR A 276 -3.93 -9.72 -0.73
C THR A 276 -4.49 -9.05 0.53
N ALA A 277 -5.42 -8.10 0.40
CA ALA A 277 -6.02 -7.41 1.54
C ALA A 277 -6.87 -8.38 2.36
N THR A 278 -6.88 -8.17 3.68
CA THR A 278 -7.67 -8.97 4.60
C THR A 278 -9.15 -8.85 4.23
N PRO A 279 -9.89 -9.97 4.10
CA PRO A 279 -11.32 -9.92 3.87
C PRO A 279 -12.05 -9.06 4.92
N LEU A 280 -13.13 -8.39 4.50
CA LEU A 280 -13.96 -7.50 5.35
C LEU A 280 -13.26 -6.22 5.85
N GLN A 281 -12.06 -5.90 5.36
CA GLN A 281 -11.43 -4.59 5.59
C GLN A 281 -11.78 -3.58 4.50
N GLY A 282 -11.60 -2.28 4.81
CA GLY A 282 -11.93 -1.17 3.92
C GLY A 282 -11.24 -1.26 2.55
N ASP A 283 -9.94 -1.55 2.51
CA ASP A 283 -9.20 -1.66 1.25
C ASP A 283 -9.68 -2.82 0.38
N TRP A 284 -10.00 -3.97 0.99
CA TRP A 284 -10.59 -5.09 0.27
C TRP A 284 -11.95 -4.72 -0.32
N ALA A 285 -12.81 -4.06 0.46
CA ALA A 285 -14.14 -3.65 0.00
C ALA A 285 -14.06 -2.63 -1.14
N LEU A 286 -13.25 -1.58 -0.99
CA LEU A 286 -13.04 -0.55 -2.01
C LEU A 286 -12.41 -1.13 -3.28
N ALA A 287 -11.42 -2.01 -3.15
CA ALA A 287 -10.79 -2.65 -4.29
C ALA A 287 -11.77 -3.57 -5.04
N MET A 288 -12.54 -4.37 -4.31
CA MET A 288 -13.51 -5.30 -4.89
C MET A 288 -14.63 -4.56 -5.63
N THR A 289 -15.23 -3.54 -5.01
CA THR A 289 -16.33 -2.77 -5.64
C THR A 289 -15.83 -1.99 -6.86
N THR A 290 -14.71 -1.29 -6.72
CA THR A 290 -14.14 -0.47 -7.80
C THR A 290 -13.69 -1.33 -8.97
N TYR A 291 -13.01 -2.45 -8.71
CA TYR A 291 -12.60 -3.39 -9.74
C TYR A 291 -13.80 -3.91 -10.53
N ASN A 292 -14.85 -4.37 -9.84
CA ASN A 292 -16.04 -4.92 -10.49
C ASN A 292 -16.79 -3.85 -11.31
N ARG A 293 -16.81 -2.60 -10.84
CA ARG A 293 -17.44 -1.49 -11.58
C ARG A 293 -16.69 -1.19 -12.87
N ILE A 294 -15.36 -1.04 -12.80
CA ILE A 294 -14.53 -0.83 -13.98
C ILE A 294 -14.66 -2.02 -14.95
N ALA A 295 -14.67 -3.25 -14.42
CA ALA A 295 -14.82 -4.46 -15.21
C ALA A 295 -16.17 -4.52 -15.94
N ALA A 296 -17.27 -4.11 -15.29
CA ALA A 296 -18.59 -4.05 -15.91
C ALA A 296 -18.62 -3.07 -17.09
N GLU A 297 -18.10 -1.85 -16.90
CA GLU A 297 -18.05 -0.83 -17.95
C GLU A 297 -17.17 -1.29 -19.12
N LEU A 298 -15.98 -1.83 -18.85
CA LEU A 298 -15.08 -2.35 -19.89
C LEU A 298 -15.65 -3.55 -20.63
N THR A 299 -16.49 -4.36 -19.98
CA THR A 299 -17.07 -5.55 -20.62
C THR A 299 -18.03 -5.15 -21.74
N GLY A 300 -18.76 -4.05 -21.59
CA GLY A 300 -19.70 -3.51 -22.58
C GLY A 300 -19.05 -2.81 -23.77
N VAL A 301 -17.74 -2.56 -23.74
CA VAL A 301 -17.04 -1.83 -24.81
C VAL A 301 -16.83 -2.71 -26.03
N THR A 302 -17.38 -2.29 -27.16
CA THR A 302 -17.29 -3.00 -28.45
C THR A 302 -16.21 -2.45 -29.40
N GLY A 303 -15.43 -1.45 -28.96
CA GLY A 303 -14.24 -0.96 -29.69
C GLY A 303 -14.50 0.08 -30.79
N GLN A 304 -15.67 0.72 -30.82
CA GLN A 304 -16.02 1.71 -31.86
C GLN A 304 -15.50 3.15 -31.61
N GLY A 305 -14.46 3.31 -30.78
CA GLY A 305 -13.86 4.63 -30.50
C GLY A 305 -14.69 5.54 -29.60
N GLU A 306 -15.69 4.99 -28.91
CA GLU A 306 -16.49 5.70 -27.91
C GLU A 306 -15.68 5.94 -26.63
N THR A 307 -15.81 7.14 -26.07
CA THR A 307 -15.21 7.47 -24.77
C THR A 307 -15.93 6.71 -23.68
N ILE A 308 -15.19 5.88 -22.95
CA ILE A 308 -15.75 5.05 -21.89
C ILE A 308 -15.92 5.92 -20.64
N ARG A 309 -17.13 5.97 -20.10
CA ARG A 309 -17.43 6.71 -18.86
C ARG A 309 -17.63 5.74 -17.71
N ILE A 310 -16.76 5.82 -16.73
CA ILE A 310 -16.75 4.98 -15.53
C ILE A 310 -17.22 5.84 -14.35
N VAL A 311 -18.38 5.51 -13.79
CA VAL A 311 -18.94 6.21 -12.62
C VAL A 311 -18.80 5.32 -11.39
N LEU A 312 -18.02 5.78 -10.41
CA LEU A 312 -17.78 5.12 -9.11
C LEU A 312 -18.60 5.79 -7.98
N ASP A 313 -19.81 6.25 -8.30
CA ASP A 313 -20.73 6.87 -7.36
C ASP A 313 -22.13 6.27 -7.56
N ASP A 314 -22.63 5.56 -6.55
CA ASP A 314 -23.96 4.94 -6.54
C ASP A 314 -25.02 5.85 -5.90
N GLY A 315 -24.62 7.01 -5.37
CA GLY A 315 -25.45 7.86 -4.50
C GLY A 315 -26.40 8.81 -5.22
N LEU A 316 -26.29 8.97 -6.55
CA LEU A 316 -27.15 9.87 -7.31
C LEU A 316 -27.75 9.20 -8.55
N PRO A 317 -28.98 9.59 -8.92
CA PRO A 317 -29.58 9.12 -10.16
C PRO A 317 -28.66 9.47 -11.33
N HIS A 318 -28.44 8.51 -12.22
CA HIS A 318 -27.90 8.83 -13.54
C HIS A 318 -28.79 9.93 -14.13
N GLU A 319 -28.25 11.13 -14.32
CA GLU A 319 -28.88 12.08 -15.22
C GLU A 319 -28.83 11.42 -16.61
N ALA A 320 -29.95 10.83 -16.99
CA ALA A 320 -30.21 10.43 -18.36
C ALA A 320 -30.16 11.72 -19.18
N GLY A 321 -29.04 11.94 -19.87
CA GLY A 321 -28.90 13.06 -20.79
C GLY A 321 -29.89 12.93 -21.93
N ASP A 322 -30.57 14.05 -22.21
CA ASP A 322 -31.24 14.37 -23.48
C ASP A 322 -30.31 14.20 -24.70
#